data_AF-A0A6I9VTG6-F1
#
_entry.id   AF-A0A6I9VTG6-F1
#
_cell.length_a   1.000
_cell.length_b   1.000
_cell.length_c   1.000
_cell.angle_alpha   90.00
_cell.angle_beta   90.00
_cell.angle_gamma   90.00
#
_symmetry.space_group_name_H-M   'P 1'
#
loop_
_entity.id
_entity.type
_entity.pdbx_description
1 polymer ?
#
loop_
_entity_poly.entity_id
_entity_poly.type
_entity_poly.pdbx_seq_one_letter_code
_entity_poly.pdbx_strand_id
1 'polypeptide(L)'
;WLIVTNNSAVGMRRLFPCWDEPGLKAEFIIAVKVPEYYNVFSNSVLFTSMSKPLTTYYIVTSEIPTYRIGIVIFDKHDYTGICPIQNVKLWRRELMEVQWDQILKLIEDVTRTVEHTWQLHEDYLLRNQFAIAGLTDDGVDKLAFVLYREEDIIYNEKIDPIARKIELSRKIGRKVVGQLFGTAVSPSWWSCMWLNEGIATLFGVYTINQVFFHV
;
A
#
# COMPACT_ATOMS: atom_id res chain seq x y z
N TRP A 1 -5.85 2.17 18.14
CA TRP A 1 -5.71 3.44 17.41
C TRP A 1 -4.76 3.26 16.22
N LEU A 2 -4.90 4.07 15.17
CA LEU A 2 -4.08 4.00 13.94
C LEU A 2 -3.42 5.36 13.66
N ILE A 3 -2.14 5.34 13.27
CA ILE A 3 -1.46 6.43 12.56
C ILE A 3 -0.98 5.90 11.20
N VAL A 4 -1.13 6.69 10.14
CA VAL A 4 -0.67 6.35 8.79
C VAL A 4 -0.24 7.59 8.02
N THR A 5 0.85 7.51 7.25
CA THR A 5 1.26 8.58 6.32
C THR A 5 0.52 8.47 4.98
N ASN A 6 -0.78 8.78 4.98
CA ASN A 6 -1.60 8.78 3.76
C ASN A 6 -1.24 9.91 2.77
N ASN A 7 -0.58 10.98 3.22
CA ASN A 7 -0.21 12.16 2.42
C ASN A 7 0.21 11.81 0.98
N SER A 8 -0.58 12.26 0.01
CA SER A 8 -0.22 12.38 -1.40
C SER A 8 0.39 13.78 -1.63
N ALA A 9 1.40 13.86 -2.51
CA ALA A 9 2.18 15.08 -2.78
C ALA A 9 2.65 15.84 -1.51
N VAL A 10 2.44 17.15 -1.47
CA VAL A 10 3.05 18.15 -0.55
C VAL A 10 2.55 18.13 0.91
N GLY A 11 2.24 16.95 1.43
CA GLY A 11 1.79 16.75 2.81
C GLY A 11 2.92 16.45 3.80
N MET A 12 4.09 15.99 3.36
CA MET A 12 5.16 15.53 4.27
C MET A 12 5.79 16.67 5.07
N ARG A 13 5.80 17.89 4.52
CA ARG A 13 6.15 19.13 5.22
C ARG A 13 5.32 19.43 6.47
N ARG A 14 4.19 18.73 6.69
CA ARG A 14 3.38 18.81 7.92
C ARG A 14 3.87 17.89 9.04
N LEU A 15 4.68 16.88 8.72
CA LEU A 15 5.23 15.91 9.67
C LEU A 15 6.65 16.29 10.11
N PHE A 16 7.48 16.79 9.18
CA PHE A 16 8.81 17.33 9.48
C PHE A 16 9.24 18.37 8.43
N PRO A 17 10.11 19.34 8.78
CA PRO A 17 10.66 20.29 7.81
C PRO A 17 11.50 19.57 6.75
N CYS A 18 11.13 19.71 5.47
CA CYS A 18 11.80 19.07 4.35
C CYS A 18 11.55 19.79 3.01
N TRP A 19 12.43 19.54 2.03
CA TRP A 19 12.19 19.89 0.63
C TRP A 19 11.23 18.85 0.03
N ASP A 20 9.94 19.13 0.20
CA ASP A 20 8.83 18.23 -0.08
C ASP A 20 8.42 18.31 -1.57
N GLU A 21 9.31 17.81 -2.43
CA GLU A 21 9.29 17.81 -3.89
C GLU A 21 9.67 16.43 -4.46
N PRO A 22 9.17 15.99 -5.63
CA PRO A 22 9.24 14.57 -6.02
C PRO A 22 10.51 14.18 -6.77
N GLY A 23 11.21 15.16 -7.36
CA GLY A 23 12.54 14.98 -7.96
C GLY A 23 13.68 15.08 -6.95
N LEU A 24 13.44 15.64 -5.76
CA LEU A 24 14.41 15.70 -4.67
C LEU A 24 14.30 14.45 -3.81
N LYS A 25 15.31 13.60 -3.90
CA LYS A 25 15.42 12.36 -3.13
C LYS A 25 16.51 12.46 -2.06
N ALA A 26 16.39 11.64 -1.03
CA ALA A 26 17.40 11.45 0.00
C ALA A 26 17.28 10.05 0.63
N GLU A 27 18.34 9.62 1.31
CA GLU A 27 18.26 8.53 2.29
C GLU A 27 17.66 9.06 3.60
N PHE A 28 16.76 8.31 4.22
CA PHE A 28 16.12 8.70 5.47
C PHE A 28 16.42 7.71 6.59
N ILE A 29 16.88 8.22 7.73
CA ILE A 29 17.02 7.49 8.98
C ILE A 29 15.95 8.03 9.94
N ILE A 30 14.90 7.24 10.19
CA ILE A 30 13.73 7.64 10.99
C ILE A 30 13.62 6.75 12.23
N ALA A 31 13.57 7.36 13.42
CA ALA A 31 13.36 6.65 14.68
C ALA A 31 11.91 6.83 15.17
N VAL A 32 11.13 5.76 15.15
CA VAL A 32 9.75 5.73 15.64
C VAL A 32 9.75 5.08 17.03
N LYS A 33 9.56 5.91 18.07
CA LYS A 33 9.44 5.43 19.46
C LYS A 33 7.99 5.33 19.88
N VAL A 34 7.60 4.14 20.33
CA VAL A 34 6.22 3.69 20.41
C VAL A 34 6.01 2.78 21.62
N PRO A 35 4.86 2.82 22.29
CA PRO A 35 4.38 1.15 23.42
C PRO A 35 4.58 -0.20 22.73
N GLU A 36 4.97 -1.21 23.51
CA GLU A 36 5.32 -2.56 23.02
C GLU A 36 4.11 -3.33 22.42
N TYR A 37 2.86 -2.92 22.71
CA TYR A 37 1.64 -3.60 22.24
C TYR A 37 1.11 -3.13 20.88
N TYR A 38 1.81 -2.24 20.18
CA TYR A 38 1.47 -1.85 18.80
C TYR A 38 2.55 -2.31 17.80
N ASN A 39 2.18 -2.39 16.52
CA ASN A 39 3.07 -2.70 15.39
C ASN A 39 3.50 -1.41 14.68
N VAL A 40 4.66 -1.45 14.02
CA VAL A 40 5.13 -0.40 13.11
C VAL A 40 5.55 -1.03 11.79
N PHE A 41 5.08 -0.47 10.68
CA PHE A 41 5.49 -0.82 9.31
C PHE A 41 6.04 0.42 8.60
N SER A 42 7.03 0.23 7.73
CA SER A 42 7.59 1.28 6.89
C SER A 42 8.11 0.71 5.56
N ASN A 43 8.75 1.56 4.75
CA ASN A 43 9.20 1.24 3.40
C ASN A 43 10.42 0.30 3.32
N SER A 44 11.09 0.03 4.44
CA SER A 44 12.42 -0.57 4.45
C SER A 44 12.71 -1.34 5.73
N VAL A 45 13.96 -1.80 5.90
CA VAL A 45 14.39 -2.62 7.04
C VAL A 45 14.17 -1.88 8.35
N LEU A 46 13.49 -2.57 9.28
CA LEU A 46 13.18 -2.12 10.63
C LEU A 46 14.14 -2.78 11.62
N PHE A 47 15.04 -2.01 12.22
CA PHE A 47 15.85 -2.45 13.36
C PHE A 47 15.15 -2.06 14.66
N THR A 48 14.96 -3.00 15.59
CA THR A 48 14.27 -2.75 16.86
C THR A 48 15.24 -2.63 18.02
N SER A 49 15.01 -1.63 18.88
CA SER A 49 15.65 -1.48 20.18
C SER A 49 14.59 -1.48 21.28
N MET A 50 14.65 -2.48 22.16
CA MET A 50 13.66 -2.72 23.22
C MET A 50 14.07 -1.99 24.50
N SER A 51 13.42 -0.85 24.80
CA SER A 51 13.70 0.00 25.97
C SER A 51 12.45 0.11 26.87
N LYS A 52 12.08 -0.99 27.53
CA LYS A 52 10.79 -1.13 28.23
C LYS A 52 10.48 0.08 29.14
N PRO A 53 9.27 0.67 29.06
CA PRO A 53 8.06 0.17 28.38
C PRO A 53 7.93 0.52 26.88
N LEU A 54 8.95 1.11 26.25
CA LEU A 54 8.87 1.62 24.87
C LEU A 54 9.80 0.87 23.91
N THR A 55 9.30 0.59 22.71
CA THR A 55 10.10 0.07 21.59
C THR A 55 10.52 1.22 20.69
N THR A 56 11.77 1.24 20.23
CA THR A 56 12.23 2.16 19.19
C THR A 56 12.47 1.36 17.91
N TYR A 57 11.77 1.71 16.84
CA TYR A 57 11.96 1.17 15.50
C TYR A 57 12.80 2.16 14.70
N TYR A 58 13.95 1.71 14.20
CA TYR A 58 14.80 2.47 13.28
C TYR A 58 14.53 2.00 11.86
N ILE A 59 14.07 2.95 11.03
CA ILE A 59 13.80 2.80 9.61
C ILE A 59 15.00 3.43 8.88
N VAL A 60 15.64 2.69 7.97
CA VAL A 60 16.69 3.22 7.10
C VAL A 60 16.27 3.00 5.64
N THR A 61 16.06 4.07 4.88
CA THR A 61 15.65 3.97 3.46
C THR A 61 16.84 4.22 2.53
N SER A 62 16.85 3.55 1.39
CA SER A 62 17.58 4.00 0.21
C SER A 62 17.08 5.38 -0.27
N GLU A 63 17.74 5.94 -1.28
CA GLU A 63 17.39 7.22 -1.90
C GLU A 63 15.94 7.24 -2.46
N ILE A 64 15.03 7.91 -1.75
CA ILE A 64 13.61 8.07 -2.14
C ILE A 64 13.17 9.54 -2.02
N PRO A 65 12.12 9.97 -2.74
CA PRO A 65 11.52 11.28 -2.50
C PRO A 65 10.63 11.26 -1.26
N THR A 66 10.54 12.40 -0.57
CA THR A 66 9.79 12.61 0.68
C THR A 66 8.39 12.01 0.68
N TYR A 67 7.57 12.29 -0.35
CA TYR A 67 6.18 11.83 -0.43
C TYR A 67 6.02 10.29 -0.48
N ARG A 68 7.08 9.54 -0.81
CA ARG A 68 7.06 8.07 -0.80
C ARG A 68 7.18 7.49 0.61
N ILE A 69 7.60 8.26 1.63
CA ILE A 69 7.78 7.77 3.01
C ILE A 69 6.45 7.22 3.56
N GLY A 70 6.39 5.90 3.69
CA GLY A 70 5.32 5.18 4.36
C GLY A 70 5.69 4.90 5.82
N ILE A 71 4.82 5.28 6.76
CA ILE A 71 4.81 4.77 8.13
C ILE A 71 3.36 4.42 8.49
N VAL A 72 3.15 3.23 9.03
CA VAL A 72 1.86 2.73 9.54
C VAL A 72 2.08 2.21 10.96
N ILE A 73 1.27 2.66 11.92
CA ILE A 73 1.36 2.30 13.34
C ILE A 73 -0.04 1.97 13.86
N PHE A 74 -0.24 0.78 14.43
CA PHE A 74 -1.53 0.37 15.00
C PHE A 74 -1.40 -0.63 16.15
N ASP A 75 -2.41 -0.70 17.01
CA ASP A 75 -2.50 -1.67 18.10
C ASP A 75 -2.53 -3.12 17.57
N LYS A 76 -1.76 -4.03 18.18
CA LYS A 76 -1.70 -5.44 17.78
C LYS A 76 -3.06 -6.15 17.83
N HIS A 77 -4.03 -5.59 18.59
CA HIS A 77 -5.39 -6.10 18.72
C HIS A 77 -6.43 -5.40 17.83
N ASP A 78 -6.07 -4.31 17.13
CA ASP A 78 -6.99 -3.64 16.20
C ASP A 78 -7.05 -4.32 14.82
N TYR A 79 -5.91 -4.87 14.36
CA TYR A 79 -5.72 -5.34 12.98
C TYR A 79 -5.12 -6.74 12.90
N THR A 80 -5.81 -7.63 12.18
CA THR A 80 -5.31 -8.95 11.77
C THR A 80 -4.76 -8.89 10.35
N GLY A 81 -3.81 -9.77 10.02
CA GLY A 81 -3.16 -9.78 8.70
C GLY A 81 -3.12 -11.16 8.07
N ILE A 82 -3.72 -11.30 6.89
CA ILE A 82 -3.90 -12.54 6.14
C ILE A 82 -3.11 -12.47 4.83
N CYS A 83 -2.47 -13.56 4.41
CA CYS A 83 -1.69 -13.60 3.18
C CYS A 83 -2.51 -14.20 2.03
N PRO A 84 -2.91 -13.44 0.99
CA PRO A 84 -3.56 -14.01 -0.20
C PRO A 84 -2.60 -14.83 -1.06
N ILE A 85 -1.33 -14.41 -1.16
CA ILE A 85 -0.24 -15.14 -1.82
C ILE A 85 1.05 -15.03 -1.01
N GLN A 86 2.05 -15.85 -1.35
CA GLN A 86 3.41 -15.66 -0.89
C GLN A 86 3.89 -14.22 -1.18
N ASN A 87 4.59 -13.62 -0.23
CA ASN A 87 5.08 -12.23 -0.27
C ASN A 87 4.00 -11.11 -0.38
N VAL A 88 2.70 -11.41 -0.19
CA VAL A 88 1.65 -10.39 -0.02
C VAL A 88 0.90 -10.61 1.29
N LYS A 89 0.57 -9.52 2.03
CA LYS A 89 -0.20 -9.60 3.28
C LYS A 89 -1.22 -8.46 3.40
N LEU A 90 -2.51 -8.79 3.38
CA LEU A 90 -3.61 -7.86 3.63
C LEU A 90 -3.88 -7.75 5.13
N TRP A 91 -3.70 -6.56 5.68
CA TRP A 91 -4.07 -6.18 7.03
C TRP A 91 -5.44 -5.50 7.04
N ARG A 92 -6.29 -5.91 7.98
CA ARG A 92 -7.68 -5.47 8.12
C ARG A 92 -8.10 -5.40 9.57
N ARG A 93 -9.16 -4.64 9.87
CA ARG A 93 -9.75 -4.64 11.21
C ARG A 93 -10.33 -6.02 11.55
N GLU A 94 -10.23 -6.42 12.81
CA GLU A 94 -10.69 -7.74 13.25
C GLU A 94 -12.23 -7.82 13.34
N LEU A 95 -12.86 -6.75 13.83
CA LEU A 95 -14.29 -6.61 14.16
C LEU A 95 -15.26 -6.50 12.95
N MET A 96 -14.99 -7.20 11.84
CA MET A 96 -15.75 -7.06 10.58
C MET A 96 -16.22 -8.42 10.05
N GLU A 97 -17.53 -8.67 10.05
CA GLU A 97 -18.21 -9.83 9.40
C GLU A 97 -18.25 -9.72 7.86
N VAL A 98 -17.12 -9.37 7.25
CA VAL A 98 -16.95 -9.24 5.79
C VAL A 98 -16.37 -10.54 5.23
N GLN A 99 -16.81 -10.95 4.04
CA GLN A 99 -16.35 -12.17 3.34
C GLN A 99 -15.01 -11.91 2.64
N TRP A 100 -13.95 -11.83 3.43
CA TRP A 100 -12.60 -11.48 2.95
C TRP A 100 -12.02 -12.47 1.94
N ASP A 101 -12.47 -13.71 1.88
CA ASP A 101 -11.96 -14.74 0.96
C ASP A 101 -12.05 -14.30 -0.52
N GLN A 102 -13.15 -13.64 -0.89
CA GLN A 102 -13.36 -13.09 -2.24
C GLN A 102 -12.42 -11.92 -2.54
N ILE A 103 -12.14 -11.08 -1.53
CA ILE A 103 -11.25 -9.91 -1.64
C ILE A 103 -9.79 -10.39 -1.70
N LEU A 104 -9.42 -11.38 -0.90
CA LEU A 104 -8.11 -12.02 -0.90
C LEU A 104 -7.82 -12.70 -2.24
N LYS A 105 -8.77 -13.49 -2.76
CA LYS A 105 -8.67 -14.08 -4.10
C LYS A 105 -8.54 -13.01 -5.18
N LEU A 106 -9.32 -11.92 -5.10
CA LEU A 106 -9.24 -10.85 -6.09
C LEU A 106 -7.87 -10.14 -6.07
N ILE A 107 -7.27 -9.98 -4.89
CA ILE A 107 -5.90 -9.46 -4.75
C ILE A 107 -4.87 -10.48 -5.30
N GLU A 108 -5.04 -11.77 -5.05
CA GLU A 108 -4.23 -12.86 -5.62
C GLU A 108 -4.25 -12.85 -7.16
N ASP A 109 -5.44 -12.96 -7.75
CA ASP A 109 -5.65 -13.01 -9.20
C ASP A 109 -5.07 -11.76 -9.90
N VAL A 110 -5.36 -10.57 -9.37
CA VAL A 110 -4.88 -9.28 -9.92
C VAL A 110 -3.36 -9.12 -9.74
N THR A 111 -2.80 -9.47 -8.58
CA THR A 111 -1.35 -9.28 -8.33
C THR A 111 -0.53 -10.22 -9.21
N ARG A 112 -0.85 -11.52 -9.25
CA ARG A 112 -0.17 -12.48 -10.14
C ARG A 112 -0.24 -12.07 -11.61
N THR A 113 -1.39 -11.55 -12.05
CA THR A 113 -1.57 -11.12 -13.44
C THR A 113 -0.69 -9.91 -13.77
N VAL A 114 -0.50 -8.95 -12.85
CA VAL A 114 0.47 -7.86 -13.03
C VAL A 114 1.90 -8.41 -13.08
N GLU A 115 2.28 -9.26 -12.12
CA GLU A 115 3.64 -9.83 -12.03
C GLU A 115 4.02 -10.61 -13.28
N HIS A 116 3.14 -11.49 -13.76
CA HIS A 116 3.32 -12.25 -15.00
C HIS A 116 3.40 -11.34 -16.23
N THR A 117 2.49 -10.35 -16.36
CA THR A 117 2.49 -9.41 -17.49
C THR A 117 3.77 -8.57 -17.53
N TRP A 118 4.32 -8.21 -16.38
CA TRP A 118 5.51 -7.35 -16.25
C TRP A 118 6.82 -8.15 -16.06
N GLN A 119 6.78 -9.48 -16.16
CA GLN A 119 7.93 -10.41 -16.03
C GLN A 119 8.73 -10.23 -14.72
N LEU A 120 8.03 -9.87 -13.65
CA LEU A 120 8.61 -9.62 -12.33
C LEU A 120 9.00 -10.94 -11.65
N HIS A 121 10.24 -11.02 -11.16
CA HIS A 121 10.75 -12.20 -10.44
C HIS A 121 10.20 -12.23 -9.00
N GLU A 122 9.99 -13.41 -8.42
CA GLU A 122 9.24 -13.59 -7.15
C GLU A 122 9.93 -13.04 -5.89
N ASP A 123 11.21 -12.65 -5.98
CA ASP A 123 12.04 -12.12 -4.89
C ASP A 123 11.64 -10.71 -4.38
N TYR A 124 10.55 -10.12 -4.87
CA TYR A 124 10.09 -8.82 -4.36
C TYR A 124 9.63 -8.89 -2.89
N LEU A 125 10.13 -7.92 -2.12
CA LEU A 125 9.86 -7.68 -0.70
C LEU A 125 8.37 -7.85 -0.32
N LEU A 126 8.12 -8.33 0.91
CA LEU A 126 6.77 -8.49 1.49
C LEU A 126 5.89 -7.24 1.29
N ARG A 127 4.99 -7.31 0.31
CA ARG A 127 4.04 -6.25 -0.03
C ARG A 127 2.89 -6.29 0.97
N ASN A 128 2.95 -5.40 1.95
CA ASN A 128 1.84 -5.24 2.88
C ASN A 128 0.73 -4.44 2.18
N GLN A 129 -0.52 -4.78 2.42
CA GLN A 129 -1.68 -4.03 1.94
C GLN A 129 -2.57 -3.74 3.15
N PHE A 130 -3.15 -2.54 3.26
CA PHE A 130 -3.86 -2.11 4.47
C PHE A 130 -5.27 -1.61 4.13
N ALA A 131 -6.29 -2.25 4.69
CA ALA A 131 -7.68 -1.80 4.64
C ALA A 131 -7.92 -0.77 5.75
N ILE A 132 -7.99 0.53 5.41
CA ILE A 132 -8.06 1.63 6.38
C ILE A 132 -9.43 2.32 6.32
N ALA A 133 -10.19 2.21 7.40
CA ALA A 133 -11.46 2.90 7.57
C ALA A 133 -11.26 4.41 7.61
N GLY A 134 -12.06 5.17 6.85
CA GLY A 134 -12.02 6.63 6.86
C GLY A 134 -10.75 7.24 6.23
N LEU A 135 -10.05 6.50 5.38
CA LEU A 135 -8.99 7.05 4.53
C LEU A 135 -9.60 8.14 3.61
N THR A 136 -8.96 9.30 3.51
CA THR A 136 -9.45 10.42 2.67
C THR A 136 -9.40 10.11 1.18
N ASP A 137 -8.30 9.52 0.75
CA ASP A 137 -7.98 9.18 -0.63
C ASP A 137 -8.53 7.79 -0.99
N ASP A 138 -8.70 7.49 -2.28
CA ASP A 138 -9.20 6.20 -2.79
C ASP A 138 -8.18 5.03 -2.68
N GLY A 139 -7.17 5.21 -1.84
CA GLY A 139 -5.99 4.37 -1.67
C GLY A 139 -4.69 5.10 -2.00
N VAL A 140 -3.56 4.62 -1.49
CA VAL A 140 -2.25 5.28 -1.62
C VAL A 140 -1.16 4.23 -1.77
N ASP A 141 -0.39 4.28 -2.85
CA ASP A 141 0.80 3.47 -3.08
C ASP A 141 2.04 4.10 -2.39
N LYS A 142 2.56 3.42 -1.37
CA LYS A 142 3.91 3.63 -0.82
C LYS A 142 4.81 2.48 -1.27
N LEU A 143 6.12 2.66 -1.17
CA LEU A 143 7.11 1.75 -1.78
C LEU A 143 6.94 0.29 -1.33
N ALA A 144 6.80 0.03 -0.03
CA ALA A 144 6.61 -1.33 0.50
C ALA A 144 5.14 -1.71 0.75
N PHE A 145 4.19 -0.79 0.58
CA PHE A 145 2.79 -1.10 0.87
C PHE A 145 1.74 -0.23 0.15
N VAL A 146 0.59 -0.86 -0.10
CA VAL A 146 -0.62 -0.20 -0.59
C VAL A 146 -1.57 0.07 0.58
N LEU A 147 -2.06 1.30 0.67
CA LEU A 147 -3.21 1.65 1.49
C LEU A 147 -4.47 1.61 0.62
N TYR A 148 -5.56 1.06 1.15
CA TYR A 148 -6.89 1.18 0.57
C TYR A 148 -7.83 1.84 1.58
N ARG A 149 -8.81 2.59 1.09
CA ARG A 149 -9.98 2.92 1.90
C ARG A 149 -10.79 1.64 2.11
N GLU A 150 -11.11 1.29 3.35
CA GLU A 150 -11.78 0.03 3.68
C GLU A 150 -13.12 -0.11 2.93
N GLU A 151 -13.90 0.98 2.91
CA GLU A 151 -15.18 1.04 2.18
C GLU A 151 -15.05 0.87 0.65
N ASP A 152 -13.86 1.05 0.08
CA ASP A 152 -13.60 0.90 -1.36
C ASP A 152 -13.21 -0.52 -1.78
N ILE A 153 -12.84 -1.39 -0.84
CA ILE A 153 -12.42 -2.79 -1.10
C ILE A 153 -13.29 -3.86 -0.45
N ILE A 154 -14.32 -3.48 0.33
CA ILE A 154 -15.38 -4.40 0.74
C ILE A 154 -16.20 -4.83 -0.49
N TYR A 155 -16.40 -6.14 -0.63
CA TYR A 155 -17.24 -6.78 -1.64
C TYR A 155 -17.88 -8.07 -1.09
N ASN A 156 -19.12 -8.33 -1.46
CA ASN A 156 -19.87 -9.53 -1.12
C ASN A 156 -20.66 -10.02 -2.35
N GLU A 157 -20.21 -11.12 -2.93
CA GLU A 157 -20.71 -11.71 -4.19
C GLU A 157 -22.21 -12.11 -4.17
N LYS A 158 -22.85 -12.14 -2.99
CA LYS A 158 -24.29 -12.44 -2.84
C LYS A 158 -25.20 -11.21 -2.94
N ILE A 159 -24.66 -10.00 -2.78
CA ILE A 159 -25.44 -8.75 -2.71
C ILE A 159 -24.93 -7.64 -3.64
N ASP A 160 -23.63 -7.62 -3.94
CA ASP A 160 -23.02 -6.60 -4.76
C ASP A 160 -23.10 -6.93 -6.26
N PRO A 161 -23.39 -5.94 -7.13
CA PRO A 161 -23.45 -6.15 -8.57
C PRO A 161 -22.06 -6.46 -9.17
N ILE A 162 -22.02 -7.15 -10.32
CA ILE A 162 -20.79 -7.48 -11.04
C ILE A 162 -19.94 -6.21 -11.32
N ALA A 163 -20.59 -5.06 -11.54
CA ALA A 163 -19.92 -3.77 -11.68
C ALA A 163 -18.99 -3.43 -10.49
N ARG A 164 -19.41 -3.72 -9.24
CA ARG A 164 -18.61 -3.52 -8.03
C ARG A 164 -17.36 -4.39 -8.02
N LYS A 165 -17.44 -5.64 -8.47
CA LYS A 165 -16.28 -6.55 -8.63
C LYS A 165 -15.27 -5.97 -9.63
N ILE A 166 -15.74 -5.40 -10.74
CA ILE A 166 -14.90 -4.72 -11.74
C ILE A 166 -14.27 -3.44 -11.17
N GLU A 167 -15.02 -2.63 -10.42
CA GLU A 167 -14.50 -1.42 -9.75
C GLU A 167 -13.39 -1.72 -8.73
N LEU A 168 -13.58 -2.73 -7.87
CA LEU A 168 -12.55 -3.19 -6.95
C LEU A 168 -11.29 -3.61 -7.70
N SER A 169 -11.47 -4.39 -8.78
CA SER A 169 -10.36 -4.84 -9.61
C SER A 169 -9.58 -3.66 -10.23
N ARG A 170 -10.27 -2.58 -10.62
CA ARG A 170 -9.63 -1.33 -11.11
C ARG A 170 -8.84 -0.64 -10.01
N LYS A 171 -9.36 -0.59 -8.78
CA LYS A 171 -8.66 0.01 -7.64
C LYS A 171 -7.44 -0.81 -7.22
N ILE A 172 -7.60 -2.12 -7.00
CA ILE A 172 -6.51 -3.04 -6.65
C ILE A 172 -5.44 -3.03 -7.75
N GLY A 173 -5.81 -3.25 -9.02
CA GLY A 173 -4.88 -3.28 -10.14
C GLY A 173 -4.09 -1.97 -10.28
N ARG A 174 -4.78 -0.81 -10.20
CA ARG A 174 -4.10 0.49 -10.25
C ARG A 174 -3.12 0.67 -9.09
N LYS A 175 -3.47 0.34 -7.85
CA LYS A 175 -2.56 0.56 -6.70
C LYS A 175 -1.41 -0.46 -6.66
N VAL A 176 -1.62 -1.69 -7.13
CA VAL A 176 -0.54 -2.69 -7.32
C VAL A 176 0.45 -2.24 -8.40
N VAL A 177 -0.03 -1.81 -9.58
CA VAL A 177 0.85 -1.23 -10.61
C VAL A 177 1.50 0.06 -10.11
N GLY A 178 0.77 0.91 -9.38
CA GLY A 178 1.29 2.14 -8.77
C GLY A 178 2.44 1.88 -7.80
N GLN A 179 2.33 0.85 -6.94
CA GLN A 179 3.42 0.42 -6.07
C GLN A 179 4.66 0.00 -6.88
N LEU A 180 4.48 -0.83 -7.91
CA LEU A 180 5.59 -1.40 -8.69
C LEU A 180 6.26 -0.33 -9.58
N PHE A 181 5.49 0.32 -10.45
CA PHE A 181 5.98 1.39 -11.33
C PHE A 181 6.48 2.60 -10.55
N GLY A 182 5.74 3.00 -9.51
CA GLY A 182 6.04 4.17 -8.69
C GLY A 182 7.24 4.02 -7.76
N THR A 183 7.73 2.79 -7.57
CA THR A 183 9.03 2.48 -6.95
C THR A 183 10.17 2.66 -7.95
N ALA A 184 9.99 2.21 -9.20
CA ALA A 184 10.99 2.37 -10.26
C ALA A 184 11.11 3.82 -10.77
N VAL A 185 10.00 4.54 -10.88
CA VAL A 185 9.92 5.88 -11.47
C VAL A 185 9.29 6.88 -10.50
N SER A 186 10.07 7.89 -10.12
CA SER A 186 9.60 9.10 -9.43
C SER A 186 9.53 10.26 -10.44
N PRO A 187 8.45 11.05 -10.48
CA PRO A 187 8.33 12.18 -11.39
C PRO A 187 9.27 13.31 -10.96
N SER A 188 9.90 13.99 -11.92
CA SER A 188 10.80 15.13 -11.64
C SER A 188 10.08 16.32 -10.99
N TRP A 189 8.82 16.54 -11.36
CA TRP A 189 7.95 17.55 -10.75
C TRP A 189 6.50 17.06 -10.61
N TRP A 190 5.70 17.72 -9.77
CA TRP A 190 4.29 17.39 -9.57
C TRP A 190 3.46 17.43 -10.87
N SER A 191 3.83 18.29 -11.83
CA SER A 191 3.23 18.34 -13.17
C SER A 191 3.44 17.06 -13.98
N CYS A 192 4.37 16.19 -13.60
CA CYS A 192 4.63 14.91 -14.24
C CYS A 192 3.99 13.72 -13.50
N MET A 193 3.27 13.95 -12.39
CA MET A 193 2.60 12.90 -11.61
C MET A 193 1.53 12.14 -12.43
N TRP A 194 0.98 12.76 -13.47
CA TRP A 194 0.07 12.09 -14.42
C TRP A 194 0.69 10.87 -15.09
N LEU A 195 2.02 10.82 -15.24
CA LEU A 195 2.70 9.68 -15.84
C LEU A 195 2.53 8.44 -14.96
N ASN A 196 2.74 8.59 -13.65
CA ASN A 196 2.58 7.51 -12.68
C ASN A 196 1.11 7.09 -12.55
N GLU A 197 0.20 8.03 -12.29
CA GLU A 197 -1.25 7.73 -12.15
C GLU A 197 -1.88 7.21 -13.45
N GLY A 198 -1.45 7.74 -14.60
CA GLY A 198 -1.95 7.36 -15.92
C GLY A 198 -1.51 5.96 -16.33
N ILE A 199 -0.22 5.62 -16.14
CA ILE A 199 0.30 4.26 -16.35
C ILE A 199 -0.39 3.30 -15.38
N ALA A 200 -0.45 3.64 -14.09
CA ALA A 200 -1.14 2.82 -13.08
C ALA A 200 -2.60 2.58 -13.43
N THR A 201 -3.33 3.59 -13.90
CA THR A 201 -4.74 3.47 -14.30
C THR A 201 -4.90 2.64 -15.58
N LEU A 202 -4.08 2.88 -16.60
CA LEU A 202 -4.13 2.16 -17.87
C LEU A 202 -3.87 0.66 -17.68
N PHE A 203 -2.77 0.30 -17.01
CA PHE A 203 -2.43 -1.09 -16.74
C PHE A 203 -3.36 -1.72 -15.70
N GLY A 204 -3.83 -0.96 -14.71
CA GLY A 204 -4.87 -1.41 -13.77
C GLY A 204 -6.19 -1.79 -14.46
N VAL A 205 -6.53 -1.19 -15.61
CA VAL A 205 -7.64 -1.63 -16.47
C VAL A 205 -7.23 -2.80 -17.37
N TYR A 206 -6.03 -2.80 -17.94
CA TYR A 206 -5.53 -3.91 -18.78
C TYR A 206 -5.53 -5.25 -18.04
N THR A 207 -5.07 -5.27 -16.80
CA THR A 207 -5.04 -6.47 -15.94
C THR A 207 -6.42 -7.11 -15.77
N ILE A 208 -7.49 -6.32 -15.79
CA ILE A 208 -8.87 -6.83 -15.66
C ILE A 208 -9.33 -7.54 -16.92
N ASN A 209 -8.95 -7.03 -18.09
CA ASN A 209 -9.25 -7.69 -19.36
C ASN A 209 -8.61 -9.09 -19.38
N GLN A 210 -7.43 -9.26 -18.77
CA GLN A 210 -6.81 -10.56 -18.55
C GLN A 210 -7.57 -11.39 -17.50
N VAL A 211 -7.76 -10.89 -16.28
CA VAL A 211 -8.41 -11.63 -15.16
C VAL A 211 -9.86 -12.07 -15.44
N PHE A 212 -10.64 -11.28 -16.21
CA PHE A 212 -12.08 -11.52 -16.39
C PHE A 212 -12.50 -12.01 -17.78
N PHE A 213 -11.66 -11.87 -18.81
CA PHE A 213 -12.03 -12.17 -20.20
C PHE A 213 -11.05 -13.10 -20.92
N HIS A 214 -9.98 -13.57 -20.25
CA HIS A 214 -9.17 -14.69 -20.73
C HIS A 214 -9.30 -15.90 -19.78
N VAL A 215 -10.29 -16.75 -20.11
CA VAL A 215 -10.48 -18.13 -19.64
C VAL A 215 -10.57 -19.03 -20.87
#